data_AF-A0A159SJC4-F1
#
_entry.id   AF-A0A159SJC4-F1
#
_cell.length_a   1.000
_cell.length_b   1.000
_cell.length_c   1.000
_cell.angle_alpha   90.00
_cell.angle_beta   90.00
_cell.angle_gamma   90.00
#
_symmetry.space_group_name_H-M   'P 1'
#
loop_
_entity.id
_entity.type
_entity.pdbx_description
1 polymer ?
#
loop_
_entity_poly.entity_id
_entity_poly.type
_entity_poly.pdbx_seq_one_letter_code
_entity_poly.pdbx_strand_id
1 'polypeptide(L)'
;RTHLFACGIKRKSIKWICRENSEKITVCVPDRKIQLCVANFLNSRLETMEKFKEIFLISVNTEAKLLYNKNEGKDPSIFCNELRNSFSDFRSSFIGDDMDFGGNTDRVKGYINTKFSDYYKEKNVEKLNNIKKEWWEKNKANLWNHMIVNHKGNISKECAII
;
A
#
# COMPACT_ATOMS: atom_id res chain seq x y z
N ARG A 1 -4.19 18.69 3.75
CA ARG A 1 -5.55 18.34 3.26
C ARG A 1 -5.50 17.58 1.93
N THR A 2 -4.60 17.94 1.00
CA THR A 2 -4.48 17.37 -0.36
C THR A 2 -4.27 15.84 -0.42
N HIS A 3 -3.44 15.26 0.45
CA HIS A 3 -3.14 13.81 0.42
C HIS A 3 -4.33 12.91 0.80
N LEU A 4 -5.23 13.38 1.69
CA LEU A 4 -6.44 12.64 2.07
C LEU A 4 -7.44 12.55 0.92
N PHE A 5 -7.55 13.63 0.12
CA PHE A 5 -8.45 13.66 -1.02
C PHE A 5 -7.93 12.85 -2.21
N ALA A 6 -6.61 12.60 -2.30
CA ALA A 6 -6.04 11.81 -3.39
C ALA A 6 -6.54 10.35 -3.39
N CYS A 7 -6.69 9.75 -2.20
CA CYS A 7 -7.15 8.35 -2.07
C CYS A 7 -8.66 8.22 -1.83
N GLY A 8 -9.32 9.29 -1.37
CA GLY A 8 -10.77 9.32 -1.17
C GLY A 8 -11.25 8.54 0.06
N ILE A 9 -12.53 8.70 0.38
CA ILE A 9 -13.17 8.02 1.53
C ILE A 9 -13.35 6.53 1.19
N LYS A 10 -13.05 5.65 2.16
CA LYS A 10 -13.20 4.19 2.00
C LYS A 10 -14.66 3.76 2.15
N ARG A 11 -15.06 2.76 1.37
CA ARG A 11 -16.37 2.11 1.53
C ARG A 11 -16.35 1.31 2.84
N LYS A 12 -17.45 1.37 3.61
CA LYS A 12 -17.52 0.70 4.93
C LYS A 12 -17.76 -0.80 4.85
N SER A 13 -18.49 -1.25 3.83
CA SER A 13 -18.83 -2.67 3.63
C SER A 13 -17.60 -3.52 3.33
N ILE A 14 -17.49 -4.67 3.97
CA ILE A 14 -16.44 -5.65 3.69
C ILE A 14 -16.96 -6.54 2.57
N LYS A 15 -16.33 -6.47 1.40
CA LYS A 15 -16.70 -7.28 0.22
C LYS A 15 -15.46 -7.77 -0.50
N TRP A 16 -15.61 -8.89 -1.20
CA TRP A 16 -14.63 -9.43 -2.13
C TRP A 16 -15.20 -9.32 -3.54
N ILE A 17 -14.37 -8.91 -4.49
CA ILE A 17 -14.76 -8.76 -5.89
C ILE A 17 -13.92 -9.75 -6.69
N CYS A 18 -14.61 -10.73 -7.28
CA CYS A 18 -13.99 -11.75 -8.12
C CYS A 18 -14.01 -11.34 -9.59
N ARG A 19 -12.86 -11.37 -10.25
CA ARG A 19 -12.69 -11.01 -11.66
C ARG A 19 -11.71 -11.97 -12.31
N GLU A 20 -11.86 -12.17 -13.61
CA GLU A 20 -10.93 -12.95 -14.42
C GLU A 20 -9.80 -12.05 -14.94
N ASN A 21 -8.55 -12.49 -14.80
CA ASN A 21 -7.38 -11.77 -15.31
C ASN A 21 -7.11 -12.10 -16.81
N SER A 22 -6.06 -11.51 -17.39
CA SER A 22 -5.70 -11.75 -18.80
C SER A 22 -5.33 -13.21 -19.13
N GLU A 23 -5.04 -14.02 -18.12
CA GLU A 23 -4.67 -15.44 -18.24
C GLU A 23 -5.88 -16.37 -18.03
N LYS A 24 -7.10 -15.83 -17.96
CA LYS A 24 -8.34 -16.56 -17.68
C LYS A 24 -8.38 -17.20 -16.28
N ILE A 25 -7.63 -16.63 -15.33
CA ILE A 25 -7.61 -17.06 -13.93
C ILE A 25 -8.55 -16.16 -13.14
N THR A 26 -9.51 -16.76 -12.44
CA THR A 26 -10.39 -16.04 -11.52
C THR A 26 -9.67 -15.72 -10.21
N VAL A 27 -9.62 -14.45 -9.85
CA VAL A 27 -9.06 -13.97 -8.58
C VAL A 27 -10.09 -13.14 -7.83
N CYS A 28 -10.21 -13.34 -6.52
CA CYS A 28 -11.06 -12.55 -5.65
C CYS A 28 -10.20 -11.58 -4.84
N VAL A 29 -10.43 -10.28 -5.03
CA VAL A 29 -9.67 -9.22 -4.37
C VAL A 29 -10.55 -8.54 -3.31
N PRO A 30 -10.06 -8.32 -2.08
CA PRO A 30 -10.84 -7.63 -1.07
C PRO A 30 -10.97 -6.15 -1.43
N ASP A 31 -12.13 -5.54 -1.18
CA ASP A 31 -12.37 -4.13 -1.49
C ASP A 31 -11.39 -3.19 -0.78
N ARG A 32 -10.86 -3.62 0.38
CA ARG A 32 -9.76 -2.94 1.09
C ARG A 32 -8.52 -2.77 0.21
N LYS A 33 -8.11 -3.80 -0.54
CA LYS A 33 -6.97 -3.77 -1.48
C LYS A 33 -7.27 -2.88 -2.68
N ILE A 34 -8.48 -2.99 -3.24
CA ILE A 34 -8.93 -2.14 -4.36
C ILE A 34 -8.88 -0.66 -3.99
N GLN A 35 -9.13 -0.33 -2.72
CA GLN A 35 -9.06 1.02 -2.17
C GLN A 35 -7.75 1.34 -1.44
N LEU A 36 -6.68 0.55 -1.63
CA LEU A 36 -5.38 0.82 -1.01
C LEU A 36 -4.88 2.20 -1.46
N CYS A 37 -4.40 3.02 -0.52
CA CYS A 37 -4.01 4.39 -0.81
C CYS A 37 -2.68 4.47 -1.59
N VAL A 38 -2.75 4.31 -2.91
CA VAL A 38 -1.59 4.36 -3.82
C VAL A 38 -1.58 5.59 -4.75
N ALA A 39 -2.66 6.38 -4.74
CA ALA A 39 -2.79 7.53 -5.65
C ALA A 39 -1.72 8.61 -5.44
N ASN A 40 -1.15 8.73 -4.24
CA ASN A 40 -0.07 9.70 -3.95
C ASN A 40 1.18 9.46 -4.81
N PHE A 41 1.45 8.21 -5.23
CA PHE A 41 2.58 7.92 -6.11
C PHE A 41 2.40 8.55 -7.49
N LEU A 42 1.18 8.56 -8.04
CA LEU A 42 0.89 9.15 -9.35
C LEU A 42 0.90 10.69 -9.31
N ASN A 43 0.73 11.28 -8.13
CA ASN A 43 0.73 12.73 -7.92
C ASN A 43 2.12 13.31 -7.62
N SER A 44 3.18 12.49 -7.69
CA SER A 44 4.55 12.90 -7.45
C SER A 44 5.43 12.44 -8.62
N ARG A 45 6.43 13.25 -8.97
CA ARG A 45 7.43 12.87 -10.00
C ARG A 45 8.44 11.84 -9.52
N LEU A 46 8.47 11.61 -8.21
CA LEU A 46 9.40 10.69 -7.53
C LEU A 46 10.84 10.95 -8.03
N GLU A 47 11.34 12.17 -7.90
CA GLU A 47 12.61 12.56 -8.53
C GLU A 47 13.81 11.82 -7.92
N THR A 48 13.71 11.44 -6.64
CA THR A 48 14.78 10.73 -5.91
C THR A 48 14.21 9.62 -5.03
N MET A 49 15.11 8.77 -4.51
CA MET A 49 14.77 7.72 -3.54
C MET A 49 14.25 8.28 -2.22
N GLU A 50 14.73 9.45 -1.79
CA GLU A 50 14.23 10.16 -0.62
C GLU A 50 12.79 10.61 -0.85
N LYS A 51 12.50 11.18 -2.03
CA LYS A 51 11.13 11.58 -2.39
C LYS A 51 10.21 10.38 -2.50
N PHE A 52 10.69 9.26 -3.06
CA PHE A 52 9.95 8.00 -3.07
C PHE A 52 9.59 7.54 -1.65
N LYS A 53 10.57 7.53 -0.73
CA LYS A 53 10.34 7.16 0.66
C LYS A 53 9.34 8.10 1.35
N GLU A 54 9.44 9.41 1.14
CA GLU A 54 8.49 10.40 1.65
C GLU A 54 7.05 10.09 1.20
N ILE A 55 6.85 9.85 -0.10
CA ILE A 55 5.53 9.53 -0.65
C ILE A 55 5.01 8.18 -0.13
N PHE A 56 5.89 7.21 0.11
CA PHE A 56 5.51 5.94 0.72
C PHE A 56 5.01 6.16 2.16
N LEU A 57 5.76 6.94 2.97
CA LEU A 57 5.36 7.31 4.34
C LEU A 57 3.99 8.02 4.36
N ILE A 58 3.78 8.97 3.44
CA ILE A 58 2.49 9.65 3.28
C ILE A 58 1.37 8.66 2.95
N SER A 59 1.64 7.71 2.04
CA SER A 59 0.66 6.73 1.59
C SER A 59 0.22 5.78 2.71
N VAL A 60 1.16 5.23 3.48
CA VAL A 60 0.83 4.32 4.59
C VAL A 60 0.12 5.06 5.73
N ASN A 61 0.53 6.29 6.06
CA ASN A 61 -0.13 7.08 7.09
C ASN A 61 -1.55 7.50 6.67
N THR A 62 -1.73 7.88 5.41
CA THR A 62 -3.04 8.24 4.86
C THR A 62 -3.97 7.02 4.83
N GLU A 63 -3.45 5.84 4.46
CA GLU A 63 -4.20 4.58 4.53
C GLU A 63 -4.74 4.33 5.94
N ALA A 64 -3.88 4.43 6.96
CA ALA A 64 -4.27 4.22 8.35
C ALA A 64 -5.38 5.18 8.80
N LYS A 65 -5.27 6.46 8.46
CA LYS A 65 -6.30 7.46 8.77
C LYS A 65 -7.64 7.16 8.10
N LEU A 66 -7.62 6.73 6.84
CA LEU A 66 -8.84 6.37 6.11
C LEU A 66 -9.47 5.07 6.65
N LEU A 67 -8.64 4.10 7.06
CA LEU A 67 -9.10 2.87 7.71
C LEU A 67 -9.69 3.14 9.10
N TYR A 68 -9.13 4.09 9.85
CA TYR A 68 -9.69 4.50 11.14
C TYR A 68 -11.13 5.01 10.95
N ASN A 69 -11.32 5.98 10.05
CA ASN A 69 -12.65 6.54 9.73
C ASN A 69 -13.63 5.48 9.20
N LYS A 70 -13.14 4.51 8.41
CA LYS A 70 -13.94 3.39 7.89
C LYS A 70 -14.48 2.50 9.02
N ASN A 71 -13.69 2.34 10.07
CA ASN A 71 -13.96 1.40 11.16
C ASN A 71 -14.45 2.08 12.45
N GLU A 72 -14.74 3.39 12.43
CA GLU A 72 -15.45 4.07 13.51
C GLU A 72 -16.79 3.37 13.82
N GLY A 73 -17.00 3.06 15.11
CA GLY A 73 -18.17 2.34 15.60
C GLY A 73 -18.11 0.81 15.43
N LYS A 74 -17.01 0.26 14.91
CA LYS A 74 -16.78 -1.20 14.83
C LYS A 74 -15.85 -1.67 15.95
N ASP A 75 -15.75 -2.99 16.09
CA ASP A 75 -14.77 -3.61 16.99
C ASP A 75 -13.32 -3.18 16.63
N PRO A 76 -12.50 -2.73 17.60
CA PRO A 76 -11.13 -2.28 17.35
C PRO A 76 -10.22 -3.32 16.67
N SER A 77 -10.48 -4.62 16.86
CA SER A 77 -9.74 -5.70 16.20
C SER A 77 -9.89 -5.67 14.68
N ILE A 78 -11.04 -5.20 14.16
CA ILE A 78 -11.25 -5.06 12.72
C ILE A 78 -10.30 -4.00 12.15
N PHE A 79 -10.18 -2.85 12.81
CA PHE A 79 -9.24 -1.81 12.41
C PHE A 79 -7.79 -2.31 12.47
N CYS A 80 -7.41 -3.01 13.53
CA CYS A 80 -6.09 -3.64 13.66
C CYS A 80 -5.79 -4.57 12.48
N ASN A 81 -6.71 -5.50 12.17
CA ASN A 81 -6.53 -6.46 11.09
C ASN A 81 -6.44 -5.77 9.72
N GLU A 82 -7.26 -4.74 9.47
CA GLU A 82 -7.19 -3.99 8.22
C GLU A 82 -5.90 -3.18 8.06
N LEU A 83 -5.33 -2.63 9.14
CA LEU A 83 -4.01 -2.01 9.11
C LEU A 83 -2.93 -3.00 8.71
N ARG A 84 -2.87 -4.16 9.38
CA ARG A 84 -1.87 -5.20 9.14
C ARG A 84 -1.99 -5.73 7.71
N ASN A 85 -3.21 -6.05 7.27
CA ASN A 85 -3.45 -6.56 5.93
C ASN A 85 -3.12 -5.51 4.85
N SER A 86 -3.39 -4.23 5.07
CA SER A 86 -3.02 -3.18 4.11
C SER A 86 -1.52 -2.94 4.08
N PHE A 87 -0.82 -3.05 5.21
CA PHE A 87 0.63 -3.00 5.25
C PHE A 87 1.27 -4.17 4.47
N SER A 88 0.72 -5.38 4.62
CA SER A 88 1.13 -6.54 3.83
C SER A 88 0.86 -6.35 2.33
N ASP A 89 -0.28 -5.76 1.96
CA ASP A 89 -0.56 -5.46 0.55
C ASP A 89 0.42 -4.44 -0.04
N PHE A 90 0.80 -3.39 0.71
CA PHE A 90 1.82 -2.45 0.27
C PHE A 90 3.13 -3.18 -0.06
N ARG A 91 3.53 -4.18 0.75
CA ARG A 91 4.68 -5.04 0.47
C ARG A 91 4.47 -5.83 -0.82
N SER A 92 3.40 -6.61 -0.86
CA SER A 92 3.08 -7.55 -1.95
C SER A 92 2.98 -6.83 -3.30
N SER A 93 2.22 -5.73 -3.39
CA SER A 93 2.15 -4.90 -4.59
C SER A 93 3.52 -4.33 -4.99
N PHE A 94 4.32 -3.89 -4.02
CA PHE A 94 5.62 -3.30 -4.30
C PHE A 94 6.63 -4.32 -4.84
N ILE A 95 6.72 -5.51 -4.25
CA ILE A 95 7.68 -6.55 -4.66
C ILE A 95 7.22 -7.40 -5.84
N GLY A 96 6.00 -7.17 -6.35
CA GLY A 96 5.45 -7.85 -7.51
C GLY A 96 4.75 -9.19 -7.21
N ASP A 97 4.31 -9.38 -5.98
CA ASP A 97 3.59 -10.56 -5.47
C ASP A 97 2.13 -10.19 -5.14
N ASP A 98 1.40 -9.67 -6.13
CA ASP A 98 0.04 -9.13 -5.97
C ASP A 98 -0.89 -9.71 -7.03
N MET A 99 -2.05 -10.19 -6.58
CA MET A 99 -3.10 -10.77 -7.42
C MET A 99 -4.10 -9.72 -7.93
N ASP A 100 -4.13 -8.54 -7.34
CA ASP A 100 -4.95 -7.44 -7.84
C ASP A 100 -4.35 -6.84 -9.11
N PHE A 101 -5.21 -6.50 -10.06
CA PHE A 101 -4.84 -6.04 -11.39
C PHE A 101 -5.80 -4.98 -11.92
N GLY A 102 -5.33 -4.25 -12.92
CA GLY A 102 -6.03 -3.15 -13.57
C GLY A 102 -6.02 -1.83 -12.78
N GLY A 103 -6.60 -0.80 -13.40
CA GLY A 103 -6.83 0.50 -12.77
C GLY A 103 -5.55 1.15 -12.21
N ASN A 104 -5.65 1.74 -11.02
CA ASN A 104 -4.51 2.42 -10.40
C ASN A 104 -3.45 1.45 -9.87
N THR A 105 -3.79 0.19 -9.58
CA THR A 105 -2.83 -0.82 -9.10
C THR A 105 -1.72 -1.03 -10.13
N ASP A 106 -2.08 -1.36 -11.38
CA ASP A 106 -1.09 -1.58 -12.44
C ASP A 106 -0.39 -0.28 -12.85
N ARG A 107 -1.11 0.86 -12.87
CA ARG A 107 -0.51 2.16 -13.20
C ARG A 107 0.59 2.54 -12.19
N VAL A 108 0.34 2.37 -10.89
CA VAL A 108 1.34 2.64 -9.86
C VAL A 108 2.47 1.62 -9.91
N LYS A 109 2.17 0.33 -10.08
CA LYS A 109 3.19 -0.73 -10.22
C LYS A 109 4.14 -0.43 -11.38
N GLY A 110 3.60 -0.12 -12.56
CA GLY A 110 4.38 0.27 -13.73
C GLY A 110 5.20 1.52 -13.48
N TYR A 111 4.60 2.56 -12.90
CA TYR A 111 5.30 3.79 -12.59
C TYR A 111 6.47 3.59 -11.62
N ILE A 112 6.25 2.86 -10.52
CA ILE A 112 7.31 2.53 -9.55
C ILE A 112 8.43 1.73 -10.22
N ASN A 113 8.09 0.73 -11.05
CA ASN A 113 9.12 -0.05 -11.76
C ASN A 113 9.98 0.86 -12.67
N THR A 114 9.37 1.77 -13.43
CA THR A 114 10.10 2.75 -14.26
C THR A 114 11.03 3.61 -13.40
N LYS A 115 10.53 4.14 -12.29
CA LYS A 115 11.34 4.99 -11.40
C LYS A 115 12.50 4.22 -10.76
N PHE A 116 12.28 2.97 -10.36
CA PHE A 116 13.36 2.11 -9.85
C PHE A 116 14.39 1.77 -10.92
N SER A 117 13.97 1.58 -12.18
CA SER A 117 14.91 1.47 -13.30
C SER A 117 15.77 2.72 -13.44
N ASP A 118 15.20 3.92 -13.29
CA ASP A 118 15.96 5.16 -13.37
C ASP A 118 16.96 5.30 -12.20
N TYR A 119 16.53 5.03 -10.97
CA TYR A 119 17.38 5.17 -9.77
C TYR A 119 18.59 4.23 -9.79
N TYR A 120 18.38 2.98 -10.23
CA TYR A 120 19.39 1.93 -10.18
C TYR A 120 20.07 1.66 -11.52
N LYS A 121 19.62 2.34 -12.60
CA LYS A 121 20.07 2.11 -13.99
C LYS A 121 19.99 0.64 -14.39
N GLU A 122 18.94 -0.04 -13.93
CA GLU A 122 18.72 -1.48 -14.13
C GLU A 122 17.37 -1.71 -14.82
N LYS A 123 17.35 -2.59 -15.83
CA LYS A 123 16.17 -2.93 -16.63
C LYS A 123 15.73 -4.38 -16.46
N ASN A 124 16.60 -5.24 -15.93
CA ASN A 124 16.26 -6.62 -15.63
C ASN A 124 15.22 -6.66 -14.49
N VAL A 125 14.06 -7.22 -14.80
CA VAL A 125 12.90 -7.27 -13.89
C VAL A 125 13.19 -8.05 -12.62
N GLU A 126 13.92 -9.16 -12.71
CA GLU A 126 14.25 -9.99 -11.57
C GLU A 126 15.19 -9.26 -10.60
N LYS A 127 16.24 -8.61 -11.13
CA LYS A 127 17.14 -7.77 -10.33
C LYS A 127 16.41 -6.60 -9.70
N LEU A 128 15.52 -5.92 -10.43
CA LEU A 128 14.68 -4.86 -9.86
C LEU A 128 13.78 -5.37 -8.74
N ASN A 129 13.20 -6.56 -8.86
CA ASN A 129 12.43 -7.16 -7.79
C ASN A 129 13.29 -7.47 -6.55
N ASN A 130 14.52 -7.94 -6.72
CA ASN A 130 15.44 -8.15 -5.60
C ASN A 130 15.84 -6.83 -4.93
N ILE A 131 16.14 -5.78 -5.70
CA ILE A 131 16.39 -4.42 -5.19
C ILE A 131 15.19 -3.92 -4.36
N LYS A 132 13.97 -4.11 -4.86
CA LYS A 132 12.74 -3.72 -4.13
C LYS A 132 12.57 -4.54 -2.85
N LYS A 133 12.83 -5.85 -2.86
CA LYS A 133 12.81 -6.68 -1.64
C LYS A 133 13.80 -6.17 -0.60
N GLU A 134 15.04 -5.90 -0.99
CA GLU A 134 16.06 -5.36 -0.08
C GLU A 134 15.67 -3.97 0.46
N TRP A 135 15.13 -3.10 -0.40
CA TRP A 135 14.65 -1.79 0.01
C TRP A 135 13.52 -1.91 1.05
N TRP A 136 12.57 -2.82 0.81
CA TRP A 136 11.48 -3.08 1.75
C TRP A 136 12.02 -3.54 3.10
N GLU A 137 12.92 -4.51 3.14
CA GLU A 137 13.50 -5.01 4.39
C GLU A 137 14.20 -3.91 5.21
N LYS A 138 14.90 -2.99 4.54
CA LYS A 138 15.56 -1.84 5.19
C LYS A 138 14.58 -0.78 5.71
N ASN A 139 13.37 -0.68 5.16
CA ASN A 139 12.43 0.41 5.47
C ASN A 139 11.14 -0.03 6.18
N LYS A 140 10.78 -1.32 6.17
CA LYS A 140 9.49 -1.83 6.67
C LYS A 140 9.18 -1.42 8.11
N ALA A 141 10.18 -1.45 8.99
CA ALA A 141 10.00 -1.04 10.39
C ALA A 141 9.64 0.45 10.50
N ASN A 142 10.31 1.31 9.72
CA ASN A 142 10.02 2.75 9.70
C ASN A 142 8.65 3.04 9.06
N LEU A 143 8.33 2.37 7.95
CA LEU A 143 7.03 2.50 7.28
C LEU A 143 5.87 2.09 8.20
N TRP A 144 5.99 0.94 8.88
CA TRP A 144 4.98 0.49 9.83
C TRP A 144 4.82 1.45 11.00
N ASN A 145 5.93 1.85 11.63
CA ASN A 145 5.90 2.80 12.74
C ASN A 145 5.23 4.12 12.35
N HIS A 146 5.47 4.59 11.13
CA HIS A 146 4.85 5.81 10.61
C HIS A 146 3.39 5.63 10.19
N MET A 147 3.01 4.44 9.73
CA MET A 147 1.62 4.07 9.44
C MET A 147 0.76 4.19 10.69
N ILE A 148 1.24 3.66 11.83
CA ILE A 148 0.43 3.58 13.05
C ILE A 148 0.65 4.74 14.03
N VAL A 149 1.58 5.67 13.78
CA VAL A 149 2.01 6.69 14.76
C VAL A 149 0.86 7.48 15.38
N ASN A 150 -0.17 7.82 14.58
CA ASN A 150 -1.34 8.59 15.01
C ASN A 150 -2.46 7.73 15.61
N HIS A 151 -2.30 6.40 15.59
CA HIS A 151 -3.34 5.44 15.96
C HIS A 151 -2.86 4.39 16.98
N LYS A 152 -1.66 4.55 17.56
CA LYS A 152 -1.12 3.63 18.58
C LYS A 152 -2.05 3.47 19.79
N GLY A 153 -2.74 4.53 20.19
CA GLY A 153 -3.73 4.49 21.28
C GLY A 153 -5.07 3.84 20.90
N ASN A 154 -5.28 3.52 19.62
CA ASN A 154 -6.51 2.93 19.10
C ASN A 154 -6.37 1.45 18.74
N ILE A 155 -5.19 0.86 18.96
CA ILE A 155 -4.88 -0.55 18.68
C ILE A 155 -4.23 -1.21 19.89
N SER A 156 -4.29 -2.55 19.98
CA SER A 156 -3.62 -3.28 21.05
C SER A 156 -2.10 -3.24 20.90
N LYS A 157 -1.37 -3.58 21.98
CA LYS A 157 0.09 -3.65 21.96
C LYS A 157 0.59 -4.72 20.99
N GLU A 158 -0.09 -5.86 20.95
CA GLU A 158 0.21 -6.98 20.05
C GLU A 158 0.00 -6.57 18.59
N CYS A 159 -1.04 -5.77 18.32
CA CYS A 159 -1.31 -5.25 16.99
C CYS A 159 -0.14 -4.42 16.43
N ALA A 160 0.50 -3.63 17.30
CA ALA A 160 1.54 -2.67 16.94
C ALA A 160 2.90 -3.30 16.58
N ILE A 161 3.05 -4.63 16.70
CA ILE A 161 4.31 -5.36 16.44
C ILE A 161 4.24 -6.07 15.08
N ILE A 162 5.29 -5.94 14.24
CA ILE A 162 5.44 -6.63 12.94
C ILE A 162 6.75 -7.38 12.82
#